data_AF-A0A937L122-F1
#
_entry.id   AF-A0A937L122-F1
#
_cell.length_a   1.000
_cell.length_b   1.000
_cell.length_c   1.000
_cell.angle_alpha   90.00
_cell.angle_beta   90.00
_cell.angle_gamma   90.00
#
_symmetry.space_group_name_H-M   'P 1'
#
loop_
_entity.id
_entity.type
_entity.pdbx_description
1 polymer ?
#
loop_
_entity_poly.entity_id
_entity_poly.type
_entity_poly.pdbx_seq_one_letter_code
_entity_poly.pdbx_strand_id
1 'polypeptide(L)'
;MRTLQNTALVLACILSGCTSLDSIEPPAQPPAPSVVGTAEDQSTYPYADLAADQLSNLLKAEFAIRERDLERGLVHLIAASGAIADPDIARRALQLAQYLRDSDATLAMATRVSDLEPLDGGAATLAAATYIDRGDITNALVFSRRAFDAGSDINPAALL
;
A
#
# COMPACT_ATOMS: atom_id res chain seq x y z
N MET A 1 -12.63 45.35 -27.06
CA MET A 1 -11.22 45.72 -26.80
C MET A 1 -10.93 45.99 -25.32
N ARG A 2 -11.79 46.67 -24.55
CA ARG A 2 -11.59 46.90 -23.10
C ARG A 2 -11.75 45.65 -22.20
N THR A 3 -12.43 44.60 -22.66
CA THR A 3 -12.67 43.36 -21.91
C THR A 3 -11.49 42.38 -21.93
N LEU A 4 -10.67 42.37 -23.00
CA LEU A 4 -9.45 41.57 -23.10
C LEU A 4 -8.30 42.12 -22.24
N GLN A 5 -8.35 43.42 -21.94
CA GLN A 5 -7.34 44.10 -21.13
C GLN A 5 -7.52 43.82 -19.63
N ASN A 6 -8.78 43.63 -19.19
CA ASN A 6 -9.10 43.30 -17.81
C ASN A 6 -8.77 41.84 -17.45
N THR A 7 -8.82 40.91 -18.42
CA THR A 7 -8.47 39.50 -18.18
C THR A 7 -6.96 39.29 -18.00
N ALA A 8 -6.13 40.09 -18.65
CA ALA A 8 -4.67 40.01 -18.50
C ALA A 8 -4.20 40.47 -17.10
N LEU A 9 -4.90 41.44 -16.49
CA LEU A 9 -4.56 41.95 -15.16
C LEU A 9 -4.83 40.94 -14.05
N VAL A 10 -5.89 40.12 -14.19
CA VAL A 10 -6.26 39.11 -13.17
C VAL A 10 -5.32 37.90 -13.21
N LEU A 11 -4.79 37.54 -14.38
CA LEU A 11 -3.86 36.40 -14.54
C LEU A 11 -2.46 36.70 -13.96
N ALA A 12 -2.05 37.96 -13.88
CA ALA A 12 -0.75 38.35 -13.34
C ALA A 12 -0.69 38.31 -11.79
N CYS A 13 -1.83 38.38 -11.11
CA CYS A 13 -1.88 38.39 -9.63
C CYS A 13 -1.79 37.00 -8.99
N ILE A 14 -1.96 35.92 -9.76
CA ILE A 14 -2.00 34.54 -9.23
C ILE A 14 -0.64 33.81 -9.31
N LEU A 15 0.38 34.39 -9.93
CA LEU A 15 1.73 33.81 -9.99
C LEU A 15 2.71 34.34 -8.94
N SER A 16 2.31 35.31 -8.10
CA SER A 16 3.15 35.82 -7.00
C SER A 16 2.94 35.04 -5.70
N GLY A 17 3.05 33.70 -5.79
CA GLY A 17 2.96 32.78 -4.66
C GLY A 17 4.32 32.17 -4.30
N CYS A 18 4.96 32.73 -3.28
CA CYS A 18 5.89 32.09 -2.33
C CYS A 18 7.23 31.52 -2.84
N THR A 19 8.20 32.40 -3.13
CA THR A 19 9.62 32.13 -2.83
C THR A 19 10.05 32.98 -1.63
N SER A 20 9.61 32.58 -0.44
CA SER A 20 10.12 33.15 0.81
C SER A 20 11.40 32.39 1.18
N LEU A 21 12.54 32.83 0.63
CA LEU A 21 13.85 32.42 1.12
C LEU A 21 14.16 33.29 2.33
N ASP A 22 13.85 32.78 3.52
CA ASP A 22 14.30 33.39 4.77
C ASP A 22 15.81 33.15 4.87
N SER A 23 16.59 34.23 4.75
CA SER A 23 18.04 34.17 4.84
C SER A 23 18.43 34.00 6.30
N ILE A 24 18.52 32.75 6.75
CA ILE A 24 19.03 32.43 8.08
C ILE A 24 20.54 32.68 8.08
N GLU A 25 20.94 33.78 8.73
CA GLU A 25 22.33 34.04 9.09
C GLU A 25 22.84 32.90 9.99
N PRO A 26 24.02 32.31 9.73
CA PRO A 26 24.50 31.18 10.50
C PRO A 26 24.81 31.63 11.94
N PRO A 27 24.15 31.07 12.97
CA PRO A 27 24.55 31.34 14.34
C PRO A 27 25.91 30.69 14.59
N ALA A 28 26.76 31.37 15.36
CA ALA A 28 28.07 30.89 15.78
C ALA A 28 27.99 29.45 16.32
N GLN A 29 28.83 28.57 15.77
CA GLN A 29 28.82 27.13 16.02
C GLN A 29 29.01 26.81 17.53
N PRO A 30 28.01 26.23 18.20
CA PRO A 30 28.16 25.66 19.54
C PRO A 30 29.05 24.41 19.49
N PRO A 31 29.74 24.04 20.60
CA PRO A 31 30.59 22.86 20.63
C PRO A 31 29.79 21.61 20.24
N ALA A 32 30.43 20.74 19.45
CA ALA A 32 29.82 19.57 18.84
C ALA A 32 29.08 18.71 19.87
N PRO A 33 27.81 18.32 19.62
CA PRO A 33 27.15 17.33 20.45
C PRO A 33 27.85 16.00 20.26
N SER A 34 28.29 15.38 21.36
CA SER A 34 28.61 13.95 21.38
C SER A 34 27.37 13.20 20.91
N VAL A 35 27.44 12.65 19.70
CA VAL A 35 26.47 11.68 19.21
C VAL A 35 26.67 10.43 20.04
N VAL A 36 25.97 10.37 21.18
CA VAL A 36 25.61 9.09 21.79
C VAL A 36 24.66 8.46 20.80
N GLY A 37 25.20 7.68 19.87
CA GLY A 37 24.42 6.87 18.96
C GLY A 37 23.58 5.92 19.81
N THR A 38 22.28 6.19 19.90
CA THR A 38 21.31 5.12 20.13
C THR A 38 21.60 4.12 19.01
N ALA A 39 22.22 3.00 19.36
CA ALA A 39 22.35 1.88 18.45
C ALA A 39 20.91 1.46 18.13
N GLU A 40 20.42 1.86 16.97
CA GLU A 40 19.21 1.29 16.40
C GLU A 40 19.45 -0.22 16.33
N ASP A 41 18.58 -0.98 16.99
CA ASP A 41 18.56 -2.42 16.96
C ASP A 41 18.46 -2.85 15.49
N GLN A 42 19.62 -3.18 14.90
CA GLN A 42 19.68 -3.66 13.53
C GLN A 42 19.03 -5.02 13.51
N SER A 43 17.71 -5.03 13.26
CA SER A 43 16.94 -6.24 12.99
C SER A 43 17.74 -7.10 12.01
N THR A 44 18.32 -8.18 12.54
CA THR A 44 19.11 -9.11 11.74
C THR A 44 18.10 -9.97 11.00
N TYR A 45 17.81 -9.58 9.76
CA TYR A 45 17.02 -10.40 8.85
C TYR A 45 17.91 -11.55 8.39
N PRO A 46 17.57 -12.82 8.68
CA PRO A 46 18.25 -13.94 8.07
C PRO A 46 18.17 -13.78 6.55
N TYR A 47 19.30 -13.95 5.85
CA TYR A 47 19.28 -13.97 4.40
C TYR A 47 18.47 -15.19 3.97
N ALA A 48 17.26 -14.97 3.45
CA ALA A 48 16.45 -16.03 2.90
C ALA A 48 17.04 -16.44 1.55
N ASP A 49 17.27 -17.74 1.35
CA ASP A 49 17.63 -18.28 0.04
C ASP A 49 16.42 -18.14 -0.90
N LEU A 50 16.42 -17.06 -1.69
CA LEU A 50 15.39 -16.79 -2.68
C LEU A 50 15.84 -17.33 -4.04
N ALA A 51 14.98 -18.14 -4.69
CA ALA A 51 15.29 -18.63 -6.03
C ALA A 51 15.42 -17.46 -7.03
N ALA A 52 16.30 -17.60 -8.02
CA ALA A 52 16.54 -16.53 -9.01
C ALA A 52 15.26 -16.08 -9.73
N ASP A 53 14.35 -17.02 -10.03
CA ASP A 53 13.06 -16.70 -10.67
C ASP A 53 12.10 -15.94 -9.74
N GLN A 54 12.10 -16.26 -8.45
CA GLN A 54 11.31 -15.54 -7.44
C GLN A 54 11.81 -14.10 -7.29
N LEU A 55 13.14 -13.90 -7.20
CA LEU A 55 13.76 -12.57 -7.18
C LEU A 55 13.45 -11.80 -8.47
N SER A 56 13.56 -12.46 -9.63
CA SER A 56 13.26 -11.86 -10.93
C SER A 56 11.83 -11.32 -10.99
N ASN A 57 10.85 -12.06 -10.47
CA ASN A 57 9.45 -11.63 -10.45
C ASN A 57 9.23 -10.39 -9.56
N LEU A 58 9.87 -10.35 -8.38
CA LEU A 58 9.80 -9.18 -7.51
C LEU A 58 10.42 -7.93 -8.15
N LEU A 59 11.56 -8.09 -8.83
CA LEU A 59 12.21 -6.98 -9.54
C LEU A 59 11.38 -6.49 -10.72
N LYS A 60 10.77 -7.39 -11.49
CA LYS A 60 9.85 -7.02 -12.58
C LYS A 60 8.66 -6.22 -12.07
N ALA A 61 8.07 -6.65 -10.95
CA ALA A 61 7.01 -5.90 -10.28
C ALA A 61 7.47 -4.49 -9.91
N GLU A 62 8.61 -4.37 -9.22
CA GLU A 62 9.11 -3.08 -8.74
C GLU A 62 9.45 -2.12 -9.89
N PHE A 63 10.08 -2.61 -10.96
CA PHE A 63 10.38 -1.76 -12.12
C PHE A 63 9.11 -1.31 -12.84
N ALA A 64 8.13 -2.19 -13.05
CA ALA A 64 6.84 -1.80 -13.63
C ALA A 64 6.15 -0.72 -12.79
N ILE A 65 6.12 -0.87 -11.46
CA ILE A 65 5.55 0.12 -10.55
C ILE A 65 6.29 1.47 -10.64
N ARG A 66 7.63 1.46 -10.72
CA ARG A 66 8.45 2.67 -10.88
C ARG A 66 8.23 3.37 -12.22
N GLU A 67 7.98 2.61 -13.27
CA GLU A 67 7.58 3.11 -14.59
C GLU A 67 6.12 3.60 -14.63
N ARG A 68 5.39 3.49 -13.51
CA ARG A 68 3.95 3.78 -13.37
C ARG A 68 3.05 2.83 -14.16
N ASP A 69 3.57 1.70 -14.61
CA ASP A 69 2.75 0.61 -15.13
C ASP A 69 2.30 -0.29 -13.96
N LEU A 70 1.29 0.21 -13.26
CA LEU A 70 0.76 -0.40 -12.04
C LEU A 70 0.04 -1.72 -12.33
N GLU A 71 -0.60 -1.86 -13.49
CA GLU A 71 -1.29 -3.08 -13.89
C GLU A 71 -0.30 -4.23 -14.12
N ARG A 72 0.79 -3.99 -14.88
CA ARG A 72 1.88 -4.97 -15.01
C ARG A 72 2.55 -5.23 -13.67
N GLY A 73 2.75 -4.19 -12.86
CA GLY A 73 3.27 -4.30 -11.50
C GLY A 73 2.45 -5.24 -10.63
N LEU A 74 1.12 -5.11 -10.68
CA LEU A 74 0.18 -5.96 -9.94
C LEU A 74 0.25 -7.41 -10.40
N VAL A 75 0.27 -7.68 -11.71
CA VAL A 75 0.40 -9.03 -12.27
C VAL A 75 1.66 -9.73 -11.73
N HIS A 76 2.80 -9.03 -11.73
CA HIS A 76 4.04 -9.57 -11.20
C HIS A 76 4.02 -9.76 -9.68
N LEU A 77 3.38 -8.86 -8.93
CA LEU A 77 3.23 -9.01 -7.47
C LEU A 77 2.32 -10.19 -7.10
N ILE A 78 1.22 -10.40 -7.82
CA ILE A 78 0.34 -11.55 -7.61
C ILE A 78 1.11 -12.86 -7.88
N ALA A 79 1.86 -12.92 -8.99
CA ALA A 79 2.69 -14.08 -9.31
C ALA A 79 3.78 -14.32 -8.25
N ALA A 80 4.46 -13.27 -7.80
CA ALA A 80 5.49 -13.36 -6.75
C ALA A 80 4.88 -13.81 -5.42
N SER A 81 3.72 -13.26 -5.05
CA SER A 81 2.99 -13.69 -3.87
C SER A 81 2.62 -15.16 -3.97
N GLY A 82 2.19 -15.65 -5.15
CA GLY A 82 1.94 -17.07 -5.40
C GLY A 82 3.14 -17.98 -5.15
N ALA A 83 4.33 -17.54 -5.56
CA ALA A 83 5.56 -18.31 -5.50
C ALA A 83 6.31 -18.22 -4.15
N ILE A 84 6.05 -17.17 -3.37
CA ILE A 84 6.72 -16.90 -2.10
C ILE A 84 5.65 -16.80 -1.01
N ALA A 85 5.70 -17.69 -0.02
CA ALA A 85 4.75 -17.73 1.09
C ALA A 85 5.02 -16.63 2.14
N ASP A 86 5.06 -15.38 1.68
CA ASP A 86 5.28 -14.18 2.49
C ASP A 86 4.00 -13.31 2.46
N PRO A 87 3.34 -13.08 3.62
CA PRO A 87 2.12 -12.29 3.69
C PRO A 87 2.33 -10.83 3.27
N ASP A 88 3.52 -10.25 3.42
CA ASP A 88 3.75 -8.85 3.09
C ASP A 88 3.79 -8.60 1.57
N ILE A 89 4.24 -9.58 0.79
CA ILE A 89 4.13 -9.54 -0.67
C ILE A 89 2.65 -9.57 -1.08
N ALA A 90 1.85 -10.43 -0.43
CA ALA A 90 0.42 -10.50 -0.67
C ALA A 90 -0.30 -9.19 -0.29
N ARG A 91 0.08 -8.59 0.84
CA ARG A 91 -0.48 -7.35 1.37
C ARG A 91 -0.13 -6.15 0.47
N ARG A 92 1.07 -6.12 -0.10
CA ARG A 92 1.44 -5.11 -1.11
C ARG A 92 0.64 -5.26 -2.41
N ALA A 93 0.46 -6.50 -2.88
CA ALA A 93 -0.39 -6.77 -4.04
C ALA A 93 -1.85 -6.34 -3.78
N LEU A 94 -2.37 -6.63 -2.58
CA LEU A 94 -3.71 -6.20 -2.14
C LEU A 94 -3.86 -4.67 -2.18
N GLN A 95 -2.92 -3.93 -1.60
CA GLN A 95 -2.95 -2.46 -1.61
C GLN A 95 -2.95 -1.90 -3.03
N LEU A 96 -2.14 -2.48 -3.93
CA LEU A 96 -2.11 -2.06 -5.32
C LEU A 96 -3.40 -2.40 -6.08
N ALA A 97 -3.98 -3.57 -5.83
CA ALA A 97 -5.28 -3.97 -6.38
C ALA A 97 -6.40 -3.03 -5.94
N GLN A 98 -6.43 -2.66 -4.65
CA GLN A 98 -7.38 -1.67 -4.12
C GLN A 98 -7.18 -0.29 -4.75
N TYR A 99 -5.93 0.14 -4.91
CA TYR A 99 -5.61 1.40 -5.58
C TYR A 99 -6.11 1.43 -7.03
N LEU A 100 -5.92 0.33 -7.77
CA LEU A 100 -6.40 0.14 -9.13
C LEU A 100 -7.91 -0.11 -9.22
N ARG A 101 -8.58 -0.33 -8.08
CA ARG A 101 -9.99 -0.72 -7.98
C ARG A 101 -10.30 -2.02 -8.73
N ASP A 102 -9.32 -2.92 -8.80
CA ASP A 102 -9.49 -4.26 -9.34
C ASP A 102 -10.13 -5.15 -8.26
N SER A 103 -11.44 -5.32 -8.34
CA SER A 103 -12.21 -6.10 -7.35
C SER A 103 -11.82 -7.59 -7.32
N ASP A 104 -11.43 -8.16 -8.45
CA ASP A 104 -11.06 -9.59 -8.54
C ASP A 104 -9.71 -9.80 -7.87
N ALA A 105 -8.71 -8.99 -8.22
CA ALA A 105 -7.41 -9.02 -7.57
C ALA A 105 -7.52 -8.65 -6.08
N THR A 106 -8.39 -7.71 -5.70
CA THR A 106 -8.61 -7.35 -4.30
C THR A 106 -9.12 -8.56 -3.50
N LEU A 107 -10.13 -9.27 -4.00
CA LEU A 107 -10.62 -10.47 -3.32
C LEU A 107 -9.55 -11.56 -3.25
N ALA A 108 -8.90 -11.84 -4.38
CA ALA A 108 -7.88 -12.88 -4.46
C ALA A 108 -6.75 -12.62 -3.47
N MET A 109 -6.31 -11.36 -3.36
CA MET A 109 -5.21 -11.00 -2.47
C MET A 109 -5.63 -10.87 -1.01
N ALA A 110 -6.84 -10.39 -0.70
CA ALA A 110 -7.37 -10.40 0.66
C ALA A 110 -7.51 -11.84 1.19
N THR A 111 -8.01 -12.74 0.35
CA THR A 111 -8.06 -14.19 0.63
C THR A 111 -6.66 -14.74 0.90
N ARG A 112 -5.70 -14.43 0.03
CA ARG A 112 -4.32 -14.93 0.17
C ARG A 112 -3.62 -14.39 1.42
N VAL A 113 -3.77 -13.11 1.76
CA VAL A 113 -3.25 -12.56 3.02
C VAL A 113 -3.86 -13.30 4.20
N SER A 114 -5.19 -13.50 4.17
CA SER A 114 -5.89 -14.22 5.22
C SER A 114 -5.45 -15.69 5.35
N ASP A 115 -5.07 -16.34 4.26
CA ASP A 115 -4.55 -17.71 4.28
C ASP A 115 -3.11 -17.81 4.80
N LEU A 116 -2.26 -16.83 4.45
CA LEU A 116 -0.88 -16.76 4.92
C LEU A 116 -0.78 -16.29 6.37
N GLU A 117 -1.70 -15.41 6.80
CA GLU A 117 -1.74 -14.83 8.14
C GLU A 117 -3.19 -14.87 8.69
N PRO A 118 -3.63 -16.01 9.25
CA PRO A 118 -5.02 -16.18 9.70
C PRO A 118 -5.44 -15.26 10.85
N LEU A 119 -4.48 -14.67 11.57
CA LEU A 119 -4.71 -13.70 12.64
C LEU A 119 -4.89 -12.27 12.13
N ASP A 120 -4.66 -12.01 10.84
CA ASP A 120 -5.01 -10.74 10.21
C ASP A 120 -6.53 -10.70 9.96
N GLY A 121 -7.26 -10.28 10.99
CA GLY A 121 -8.70 -10.13 10.91
C GLY A 121 -9.14 -9.03 9.93
N GLY A 122 -8.27 -8.08 9.59
CA GLY A 122 -8.54 -7.05 8.58
C GLY A 122 -8.62 -7.64 7.17
N ALA A 123 -7.67 -8.51 6.81
CA ALA A 123 -7.69 -9.23 5.54
C ALA A 123 -8.92 -10.13 5.43
N ALA A 124 -9.25 -10.86 6.50
CA ALA A 124 -10.45 -11.71 6.55
C ALA A 124 -11.75 -10.88 6.44
N THR A 125 -11.82 -9.73 7.12
CA THR A 125 -12.99 -8.83 7.05
C THR A 125 -13.20 -8.30 5.64
N LEU A 126 -12.11 -7.88 4.97
CA LEU A 126 -12.16 -7.40 3.60
C LEU A 126 -12.59 -8.49 2.62
N ALA A 127 -12.05 -9.70 2.75
CA ALA A 127 -12.46 -10.84 1.93
C ALA A 127 -13.96 -11.15 2.12
N ALA A 128 -14.44 -11.18 3.37
CA ALA A 128 -15.85 -11.39 3.67
C ALA A 128 -16.75 -10.32 3.03
N ALA A 129 -16.43 -9.04 3.20
CA ALA A 129 -17.18 -7.94 2.59
C ALA A 129 -17.23 -8.06 1.06
N THR A 130 -16.10 -8.40 0.44
CA THR A 130 -16.03 -8.53 -1.03
C THR A 130 -16.82 -9.75 -1.53
N TYR A 131 -16.88 -10.85 -0.77
CA TYR A 131 -17.75 -11.99 -1.08
C TYR A 131 -19.24 -11.65 -0.93
N ILE A 132 -19.62 -10.86 0.09
CA ILE A 132 -20.99 -10.37 0.28
C ILE A 132 -21.41 -9.53 -0.92
N ASP A 133 -20.57 -8.59 -1.35
CA ASP A 133 -20.84 -7.74 -2.53
C ASP A 133 -21.04 -8.56 -3.82
N ARG A 134 -20.48 -9.77 -3.89
CA ARG A 134 -20.64 -10.71 -5.00
C ARG A 134 -21.80 -11.69 -4.85
N GLY A 135 -22.49 -11.68 -3.72
CA GLY A 135 -23.57 -12.62 -3.41
C GLY A 135 -23.09 -14.05 -3.07
N ASP A 136 -21.78 -14.26 -2.85
CA ASP A 136 -21.23 -15.54 -2.43
C ASP A 136 -21.22 -15.64 -0.90
N ILE A 137 -22.41 -15.87 -0.35
CA ILE A 137 -22.63 -15.91 1.11
C ILE A 137 -21.86 -17.06 1.77
N THR A 138 -21.58 -18.14 1.01
CA THR A 138 -20.87 -19.32 1.56
C THR A 138 -19.45 -18.94 1.92
N ASN A 139 -18.71 -18.35 0.98
CA ASN A 139 -17.35 -17.90 1.25
C ASN A 139 -17.34 -16.69 2.20
N ALA A 140 -18.32 -15.78 2.10
CA ALA A 140 -18.45 -14.68 3.06
C ALA A 140 -18.49 -15.18 4.50
N LEU A 141 -19.30 -16.20 4.81
CA LEU A 141 -19.41 -16.74 6.16
C LEU A 141 -18.09 -17.36 6.66
N VAL A 142 -17.33 -18.01 5.77
CA VAL A 142 -16.02 -18.59 6.12
C VAL A 142 -15.05 -17.49 6.55
N PHE A 143 -14.94 -16.42 5.78
CA PHE A 143 -14.04 -15.31 6.11
C PHE A 143 -14.55 -14.44 7.25
N SER A 144 -15.87 -14.27 7.40
CA SER A 144 -16.46 -13.65 8.59
C SER A 144 -16.09 -14.45 9.84
N ARG A 145 -16.21 -15.78 9.83
CA ARG A 145 -15.82 -16.56 11.00
C ARG A 145 -14.33 -16.38 11.34
N ARG A 146 -13.45 -16.39 10.34
CA ARG A 146 -12.01 -16.17 10.53
C ARG A 146 -11.72 -14.78 11.11
N ALA A 147 -12.36 -13.73 10.59
CA ALA A 147 -12.22 -12.38 11.12
C ALA A 147 -12.68 -12.28 12.59
N PHE A 148 -13.77 -12.97 12.96
CA PHE A 148 -14.28 -12.98 14.33
C PHE A 148 -13.32 -13.69 15.27
N ASP A 149 -12.80 -14.85 14.85
CA ASP A 149 -11.83 -15.62 15.62
C ASP A 149 -10.51 -14.82 15.80
N ALA A 150 -10.16 -13.96 14.84
CA ALA A 150 -9.04 -13.01 14.92
C ALA A 150 -9.34 -11.73 15.74
N GLY A 151 -10.54 -11.61 16.32
CA GLY A 151 -10.94 -10.48 17.17
C GLY A 151 -11.35 -9.21 16.41
N SER A 152 -11.60 -9.30 15.10
CA SER A 152 -12.16 -8.17 14.34
C SER A 152 -13.65 -8.02 14.57
N ASP A 153 -14.12 -6.78 14.54
CA ASP A 153 -15.55 -6.46 14.59
C ASP A 153 -16.21 -6.85 13.26
N ILE A 154 -17.36 -7.51 13.33
CA ILE A 154 -18.08 -7.98 12.17
C ILE A 154 -19.51 -7.50 12.26
N ASN A 155 -20.04 -7.02 11.14
CA ASN A 155 -21.44 -6.72 10.99
C ASN A 155 -22.21 -7.96 10.53
N PRO A 156 -22.84 -8.75 11.42
CA PRO A 156 -23.58 -9.95 11.03
C PRO A 156 -24.80 -9.63 10.15
N ALA A 157 -25.32 -8.40 10.17
CA ALA A 157 -26.45 -8.00 9.34
C ALA A 157 -26.09 -7.91 7.85
N ALA A 158 -24.81 -7.83 7.50
CA ALA A 158 -24.36 -7.83 6.11
C ALA A 158 -24.46 -9.21 5.44
N LEU A 159 -24.77 -10.28 6.20
CA LEU A 159 -24.91 -11.65 5.70
C LEU A 159 -26.37 -12.08 5.44
N LEU A 160 -27.34 -11.19 5.67
CA LEU A 160 -28.80 -11.43 5.56
C LEU A 160 -29.38 -10.71 4.34
#